data_AF-A0A023FSR1-F1
#
_entry.id   AF-A0A023FSR1-F1
#
_cell.length_a   1.000
_cell.length_b   1.000
_cell.length_c   1.000
_cell.angle_alpha   90.00
_cell.angle_beta   90.00
_cell.angle_gamma   90.00
#
_symmetry.space_group_name_H-M   'P 1'
#
loop_
_entity.id
_entity.type
_entity.pdbx_description
1 polymer ?
#
loop_
_entity_poly.entity_id
_entity_poly.type
_entity_poly.pdbx_seq_one_letter_code
_entity_poly.pdbx_strand_id
1 'polypeptide(L)'
;MNCLTTLTLLAFIAGTLWLVAAAQTGKEHQRLYLDRSYFNETNCEPDERGECYYTDACDCYPPFGMGRSRTVGYFYSPQHGKCIKASNGIGEGCNSFEDPMQCIKKCARKINPGKYKIKNV
;
A
#
# COMPACT_ATOMS: atom_id res chain seq x y z
N MET A 1 -29.33 -41.97 -26.53
CA MET A 1 -29.23 -41.21 -25.25
C MET A 1 -27.81 -40.65 -25.12
N ASN A 2 -27.39 -39.77 -26.06
CA ASN A 2 -25.99 -39.31 -26.15
C ASN A 2 -25.83 -37.78 -26.04
N CYS A 3 -26.92 -37.02 -25.93
CA CYS A 3 -26.87 -35.55 -25.87
C CYS A 3 -26.58 -34.99 -24.48
N LEU A 4 -26.94 -35.71 -23.40
CA LEU A 4 -26.78 -35.21 -22.04
C LEU A 4 -25.32 -35.28 -21.57
N THR A 5 -24.59 -36.31 -21.97
CA THR A 5 -23.18 -36.51 -21.59
C THR A 5 -22.23 -35.57 -22.32
N THR A 6 -22.56 -35.18 -23.55
CA THR A 6 -21.76 -34.21 -24.33
C THR A 6 -21.96 -32.79 -23.82
N LEU A 7 -23.17 -32.43 -23.41
CA LEU A 7 -23.48 -31.13 -22.81
C LEU A 7 -22.78 -30.91 -21.46
N THR A 8 -22.75 -31.94 -20.60
CA THR A 8 -22.05 -31.85 -19.32
C THR A 8 -20.54 -31.75 -19.51
N LEU A 9 -19.97 -32.48 -20.46
CA LEU A 9 -18.54 -32.39 -20.80
C LEU A 9 -18.17 -30.98 -21.29
N LEU A 10 -18.98 -30.39 -22.18
CA LEU A 10 -18.76 -29.04 -22.69
C LEU A 10 -18.88 -27.97 -21.59
N ALA A 11 -19.87 -28.09 -20.71
CA ALA A 11 -20.01 -27.19 -19.57
C ALA A 11 -18.81 -27.28 -18.62
N PHE A 12 -18.26 -28.49 -18.43
CA PHE A 12 -17.08 -28.71 -17.62
C PHE A 12 -15.82 -28.07 -18.25
N ILE A 13 -15.62 -28.24 -19.56
CA ILE A 13 -14.50 -27.64 -20.30
C ILE A 13 -14.61 -26.10 -20.30
N ALA A 14 -15.82 -25.55 -20.50
CA ALA A 14 -16.03 -24.11 -20.44
C ALA A 14 -15.76 -23.55 -19.04
N GLY A 15 -16.18 -24.27 -17.99
CA GLY A 15 -15.93 -23.88 -16.59
C GLY A 15 -14.44 -23.89 -16.24
N THR A 16 -13.68 -24.89 -16.67
CA THR A 16 -12.24 -24.96 -16.39
C THR A 16 -11.47 -23.87 -17.14
N LEU A 17 -11.83 -23.58 -18.40
CA LEU A 17 -11.23 -22.49 -19.16
C LEU A 17 -11.47 -21.12 -18.50
N TRP A 18 -12.67 -20.88 -17.96
CA TRP A 18 -13.00 -19.63 -17.28
C TRP A 18 -12.21 -19.44 -15.97
N LEU A 19 -12.02 -20.53 -15.19
CA LEU A 19 -11.19 -20.51 -13.99
C LEU A 19 -9.71 -20.24 -14.30
N VAL A 20 -9.18 -20.83 -15.36
CA VAL A 20 -7.79 -20.60 -15.80
C VAL A 20 -7.59 -19.15 -16.26
N ALA A 21 -8.54 -18.59 -17.01
CA ALA A 21 -8.50 -17.20 -17.42
C ALA A 21 -8.56 -16.24 -16.21
N ALA A 22 -9.45 -16.50 -15.25
CA ALA A 22 -9.53 -15.73 -14.01
C ALA A 22 -8.21 -15.80 -13.21
N ALA A 23 -7.57 -16.96 -13.10
CA ALA A 23 -6.29 -17.11 -12.41
C ALA A 23 -5.15 -16.33 -13.09
N GLN A 24 -5.14 -16.23 -14.43
CA GLN A 24 -4.13 -15.47 -15.17
C GLN A 24 -4.26 -13.95 -15.01
N THR A 25 -5.44 -13.45 -14.63
CA THR A 25 -5.65 -12.01 -14.38
C THR A 25 -5.19 -11.54 -13.00
N GLY A 26 -4.60 -12.42 -12.19
CA GLY A 26 -3.95 -12.04 -10.94
C GLY A 26 -2.87 -11.00 -11.22
N LYS A 27 -3.14 -9.73 -10.88
CA LYS A 27 -2.17 -8.63 -11.02
C LYS A 27 -0.88 -9.02 -10.32
N GLU A 28 0.18 -9.18 -11.09
CA GLU A 28 1.52 -9.38 -10.58
C GLU A 28 1.80 -8.29 -9.54
N HIS A 29 2.15 -8.69 -8.31
CA HIS A 29 2.51 -7.74 -7.26
C HIS A 29 3.79 -7.01 -7.70
N GLN A 30 3.63 -5.87 -8.36
CA GLN A 30 4.75 -5.01 -8.72
C GLN A 30 5.51 -4.65 -7.45
N ARG A 31 6.76 -5.11 -7.36
CA ARG A 31 7.66 -4.69 -6.29
C ARG A 31 7.96 -3.22 -6.50
N LEU A 32 7.54 -2.39 -5.55
CA LEU A 32 7.85 -0.98 -5.53
C LEU A 32 9.25 -0.81 -4.94
N TYR A 33 10.17 -0.28 -5.74
CA TYR A 33 11.53 0.04 -5.30
C TYR A 33 11.57 1.51 -4.90
N LEU A 34 12.03 1.79 -3.69
CA LEU A 34 12.21 3.14 -3.17
C LEU A 34 13.66 3.54 -3.30
N ASP A 35 13.89 4.73 -3.87
CA ASP A 35 15.22 5.31 -3.91
C ASP A 35 15.46 6.15 -2.64
N ARG A 36 16.55 5.82 -1.92
CA ARG A 36 16.89 6.45 -0.64
C ARG A 36 17.17 7.94 -0.78
N SER A 37 17.57 8.42 -1.97
CA SER A 37 17.87 9.83 -2.21
C SER A 37 16.67 10.76 -2.10
N TYR A 38 15.44 10.21 -2.15
CA TYR A 38 14.21 10.98 -2.00
C TYR A 38 13.79 11.17 -0.54
N PHE A 39 14.55 10.62 0.40
CA PHE A 39 14.24 10.68 1.82
C PHE A 39 15.28 11.52 2.57
N ASN A 40 14.83 12.23 3.60
CA ASN A 40 15.66 13.01 4.52
C ASN A 40 15.64 12.33 5.89
N GLU A 41 16.78 12.30 6.59
CA GLU A 41 16.90 11.69 7.92
C GLU A 41 16.75 12.73 9.06
N THR A 42 16.28 13.94 8.75
CA THR A 42 16.07 15.01 9.73
C THR A 42 14.74 14.82 10.48
N ASN A 43 14.76 14.85 11.82
CA ASN A 43 13.56 14.78 12.68
C ASN A 43 12.68 13.54 12.42
N CYS A 44 13.30 12.37 12.19
CA CYS A 44 12.60 11.11 11.89
C CYS A 44 12.18 10.29 13.11
N GLU A 45 12.68 10.68 14.27
CA GLU A 45 12.33 10.07 15.54
C GLU A 45 11.30 10.95 16.27
N PRO A 46 10.41 10.33 17.07
CA PRO A 46 9.55 11.08 17.96
C PRO A 46 10.37 11.90 18.96
N ASP A 47 9.84 13.05 19.37
CA ASP A 47 10.47 13.86 20.42
C ASP A 47 10.31 13.24 21.82
N GLU A 48 10.80 13.92 22.86
CA GLU A 48 10.70 13.47 24.26
C GLU A 48 9.26 13.23 24.75
N ARG A 49 8.25 13.74 24.03
CA ARG A 49 6.83 13.54 24.31
C ARG A 49 6.21 12.42 23.47
N GLY A 50 6.99 11.82 22.57
CA GLY A 50 6.53 10.82 21.61
C GLY A 50 5.81 11.43 20.40
N GLU A 51 5.96 12.73 20.14
CA GLU A 51 5.31 13.39 19.01
C GLU A 51 6.25 13.50 17.81
N CYS A 52 5.68 13.35 16.60
CA CYS A 52 6.41 13.43 15.34
C CYS A 52 6.15 14.77 14.64
N TYR A 53 7.22 15.41 14.16
CA TYR A 53 7.13 16.63 13.36
C TYR A 53 6.81 16.31 11.90
N TYR A 54 5.53 16.15 11.57
CA TYR A 54 5.02 15.75 10.25
C TYR A 54 5.24 16.77 9.10
N THR A 55 6.01 17.84 9.29
CA THR A 55 6.58 18.56 8.13
C THR A 55 7.75 17.80 7.55
N ASP A 56 8.58 17.23 8.43
CA ASP A 56 9.87 16.64 8.07
C ASP A 56 9.76 15.11 8.10
N ALA A 57 8.98 14.57 9.03
CA ALA A 57 8.76 13.14 9.18
C ALA A 57 8.18 12.44 7.93
N CYS A 58 7.49 13.18 7.07
CA CYS A 58 6.95 12.63 5.82
C CYS A 58 8.04 12.31 4.79
N ASP A 59 9.20 12.94 4.92
CA ASP A 59 10.37 12.70 4.08
C ASP A 59 11.29 11.65 4.68
N CYS A 60 10.98 11.10 5.86
CA CYS A 60 11.80 10.07 6.49
C CYS A 60 11.71 8.73 5.79
N TYR A 61 12.82 8.00 5.78
CA TYR A 61 12.81 6.64 5.28
C TYR A 61 11.85 5.78 6.14
N PRO A 62 10.89 5.05 5.53
CA PRO A 62 9.90 4.32 6.31
C PRO A 62 10.56 3.22 7.15
N PRO A 63 10.12 3.01 8.41
CA PRO A 63 10.63 1.95 9.26
C PRO A 63 10.06 0.61 8.79
N PHE A 64 10.57 0.04 7.70
CA PHE A 64 10.09 -1.27 7.24
C PHE A 64 10.33 -2.32 8.33
N GLY A 65 9.28 -3.08 8.65
CA GLY A 65 9.38 -4.11 9.68
C GLY A 65 10.44 -5.15 9.30
N MET A 66 11.34 -5.47 10.24
CA MET A 66 12.21 -6.64 10.09
C MET A 66 11.42 -7.91 10.44
N GLY A 67 11.42 -8.90 9.55
CA GLY A 67 10.88 -10.23 9.83
C GLY A 67 9.40 -10.43 9.48
N ARG A 68 8.64 -11.10 10.36
CA ARG A 68 7.24 -11.55 10.11
C ARG A 68 6.18 -10.54 10.56
N SER A 69 6.55 -9.31 10.92
CA SER A 69 5.57 -8.31 11.33
C SER A 69 4.63 -8.00 10.15
N ARG A 70 3.39 -8.48 10.24
CA ARG A 70 2.36 -8.29 9.20
C ARG A 70 1.47 -7.09 9.48
N THR A 71 1.87 -6.20 10.39
CA THR A 71 1.06 -5.04 10.76
C THR A 71 0.84 -4.21 9.51
N VAL A 72 -0.40 -4.19 9.06
CA VAL A 72 -0.78 -3.43 7.88
C VAL A 72 -0.54 -1.97 8.22
N GLY A 73 0.27 -1.31 7.41
CA GLY A 73 0.44 0.12 7.53
C GLY A 73 0.90 0.75 6.24
N TYR A 74 0.96 2.07 6.31
CA TYR A 74 1.12 2.98 5.21
C TYR A 74 2.28 3.92 5.52
N PHE A 75 2.96 4.37 4.49
CA PHE A 75 4.00 5.38 4.56
C PHE A 75 3.84 6.37 3.42
N TYR A 76 4.37 7.58 3.59
CA TYR A 76 4.47 8.54 2.51
C TYR A 76 5.75 8.33 1.72
N SER A 77 5.65 8.32 0.39
CA SER A 77 6.81 8.30 -0.51
C SER A 77 6.90 9.65 -1.23
N PRO A 78 7.93 10.47 -0.95
CA PRO A 78 8.18 11.71 -1.68
C PRO A 78 8.40 11.44 -3.17
N GLN A 79 9.15 10.38 -3.51
CA GLN A 79 9.38 9.91 -4.88
C GLN A 79 8.08 9.74 -5.69
N HIS A 80 7.03 9.21 -5.06
CA HIS A 80 5.75 8.94 -5.72
C HIS A 80 4.66 9.95 -5.38
N GLY A 81 4.95 10.92 -4.50
CA GLY A 81 4.02 11.95 -4.04
C GLY A 81 2.74 11.42 -3.39
N LYS A 82 2.75 10.21 -2.81
CA LYS A 82 1.53 9.54 -2.31
C LYS A 82 1.80 8.63 -1.12
N CYS A 83 0.73 8.30 -0.41
CA CYS A 83 0.72 7.26 0.63
C CYS A 83 0.65 5.87 0.01
N ILE A 84 1.54 4.98 0.42
CA ILE A 84 1.71 3.63 -0.10
C ILE A 84 1.52 2.63 1.02
N LYS A 85 0.81 1.52 0.73
CA LYS A 85 0.65 0.40 1.67
C LYS A 85 1.92 -0.46 1.65
N ALA A 86 2.52 -0.70 2.82
CA ALA A 86 3.67 -1.58 2.95
C ALA A 86 3.27 -3.05 2.71
N SER A 87 4.06 -3.78 1.91
CA SER A 87 3.79 -5.19 1.59
C SER A 87 4.20 -6.15 2.72
N ASN A 88 5.26 -5.81 3.44
CA ASN A 88 5.84 -6.65 4.50
C ASN A 88 5.62 -6.04 5.90
N GLY A 89 4.55 -5.27 6.03
CA GLY A 89 4.27 -4.50 7.23
C GLY A 89 5.19 -3.30 7.42
N ILE A 90 4.84 -2.48 8.39
CA ILE A 90 5.60 -1.29 8.78
C ILE A 90 5.80 -1.33 10.29
N GLY A 91 6.98 -0.91 10.73
CA GLY A 91 7.34 -0.77 12.13
C GLY A 91 6.86 0.55 12.71
N GLU A 92 7.29 0.81 13.94
CA GLU A 92 7.02 2.07 14.63
C GLU A 92 8.00 3.15 14.17
N GLY A 93 7.50 4.38 13.99
CA GLY A 93 8.30 5.54 13.58
C GLY A 93 7.44 6.62 12.93
N CYS A 94 8.05 7.76 12.64
CA CYS A 94 7.27 8.94 12.25
C CYS A 94 6.71 8.89 10.81
N ASN A 95 7.36 8.17 9.88
CA ASN A 95 6.78 7.85 8.56
C ASN A 95 6.07 6.49 8.55
N SER A 96 5.25 6.24 9.57
CA SER A 96 4.48 5.01 9.72
C SER A 96 3.06 5.34 10.17
N PHE A 97 2.07 4.79 9.47
CA PHE A 97 0.66 5.06 9.72
C PHE A 97 -0.16 3.79 9.63
N GLU A 98 -1.05 3.56 10.59
CA GLU A 98 -1.99 2.43 10.55
C GLU A 98 -3.11 2.65 9.52
N ASP A 99 -3.53 3.92 9.35
CA ASP A 99 -4.64 4.32 8.50
C ASP A 99 -4.14 5.16 7.30
N PRO A 100 -4.54 4.83 6.06
CA PRO A 100 -4.17 5.62 4.89
C PRO A 100 -4.64 7.08 5.00
N MET A 101 -5.75 7.34 5.69
CA MET A 101 -6.26 8.68 5.84
C MET A 101 -5.42 9.53 6.79
N GLN A 102 -4.85 8.94 7.84
CA GLN A 102 -3.84 9.62 8.66
C GLN A 102 -2.61 10.02 7.84
N CYS A 103 -2.07 9.11 7.02
CA CYS A 103 -0.94 9.43 6.15
C CYS A 103 -1.27 10.59 5.20
N ILE A 104 -2.45 10.57 4.57
CA ILE A 104 -2.85 11.62 3.64
C ILE A 104 -3.00 12.96 4.36
N LYS A 105 -3.66 12.98 5.53
CA LYS A 105 -3.88 14.20 6.32
C LYS A 105 -2.56 14.81 6.80
N LYS A 106 -1.63 13.98 7.29
CA LYS A 106 -0.36 14.42 7.87
C LYS A 106 0.69 14.78 6.80
N CYS A 107 0.74 14.02 5.69
CA CYS A 107 1.75 14.17 4.64
C CYS A 107 1.19 14.65 3.30
N ALA A 108 0.38 13.83 2.61
CA ALA A 108 0.03 14.07 1.21
C ALA A 108 -0.71 15.40 0.96
N ARG A 109 -1.49 15.87 1.95
CA ARG A 109 -2.22 17.14 1.86
C ARG A 109 -1.32 18.37 1.96
N LYS A 110 -0.20 18.29 2.68
CA LYS A 110 0.77 19.39 2.75
C LYS A 110 1.46 19.62 1.40
N ILE A 111 1.71 18.53 0.68
CA ILE A 111 2.44 18.56 -0.59
C ILE A 111 1.49 18.80 -1.79
N ASN A 112 0.22 18.38 -1.70
CA ASN A 112 -0.77 18.56 -2.77
C ASN A 112 -2.16 19.01 -2.25
N PRO A 113 -2.32 20.25 -1.74
CA PRO A 113 -3.56 20.73 -1.15
C PRO A 113 -4.79 20.70 -2.08
N GLY A 114 -4.58 20.68 -3.42
CA GLY A 114 -5.66 20.66 -4.41
C GLY A 114 -6.12 19.29 -4.91
N LYS A 115 -5.35 18.20 -4.67
CA LYS A 115 -5.65 16.87 -5.24
C LYS A 115 -6.51 15.99 -4.34
N TYR A 116 -6.64 16.31 -3.06
CA TYR A 116 -7.37 15.50 -2.08
C TYR A 116 -8.59 16.26 -1.54
N LYS A 117 -9.80 15.82 -1.89
CA LYS A 117 -11.06 16.34 -1.33
C LYS A 117 -11.58 15.39 -0.26
N ILE A 118 -11.83 15.89 0.95
CA ILE A 118 -12.44 15.11 2.04
C ILE A 118 -13.95 15.10 1.81
N LYS A 119 -14.54 13.90 1.74
CA LYS A 119 -15.98 13.74 1.92
C LYS A 119 -16.18 13.58 3.42
N ASN A 120 -16.73 14.61 4.08
CA ASN A 120 -17.19 14.45 5.45
C ASN A 120 -18.35 13.45 5.40
N VAL A 121 -18.23 12.36 6.16
CA VAL A 121 -19.32 11.41 6.42
C VAL A 121 -19.88 11.76 7.79
#